data_AF-A0A1V5X2Y4-F1
#
_entry.id   AF-A0A1V5X2Y4-F1
#
_cell.length_a   1.000
_cell.length_b   1.000
_cell.length_c   1.000
_cell.angle_alpha   90.00
_cell.angle_beta   90.00
_cell.angle_gamma   90.00
#
_symmetry.space_group_name_H-M   'P 1'
#
loop_
_entity.id
_entity.type
_entity.pdbx_description
1 polymer ?
#
loop_
_entity_poly.entity_id
_entity_poly.type
_entity_poly.pdbx_seq_one_letter_code
_entity_poly.pdbx_strand_id
1 'polypeptide(L)'
;MEIIDPIEIHKLAMEKGWWEKKREVPELLCLIHSEVSEALEGYRNHIPPGDKGSLNEELADVVIRIWDMCAHLGIDIAHEVNKKHEFNKTRPHRHGNKRC
;
A
#
# COMPACT_ATOMS: atom_id res chain seq x y z
N MET A 1 -10.19 -1.01 14.74
CA MET A 1 -9.32 -0.08 14.01
C MET A 1 -10.18 0.54 12.95
N GLU A 2 -10.41 1.85 13.04
CA GLU A 2 -11.05 2.58 11.95
C GLU A 2 -9.97 2.89 10.93
N ILE A 3 -10.19 2.49 9.69
CA ILE A 3 -9.33 2.88 8.58
C ILE A 3 -10.23 3.46 7.50
N ILE A 4 -9.72 4.46 6.78
CA ILE A 4 -10.45 5.18 5.72
C ILE A 4 -10.86 4.19 4.61
N ASP A 5 -12.02 4.39 4.00
CA ASP A 5 -12.47 3.55 2.88
C ASP A 5 -11.56 3.78 1.64
N PRO A 6 -11.04 2.72 0.98
CA PRO A 6 -10.34 2.86 -0.30
C PRO A 6 -11.07 3.71 -1.35
N ILE A 7 -12.41 3.70 -1.36
CA ILE A 7 -13.22 4.54 -2.25
C ILE A 7 -13.04 6.03 -1.92
N GLU A 8 -12.97 6.39 -0.64
CA GLU A 8 -12.75 7.77 -0.21
C GLU A 8 -11.36 8.25 -0.64
N ILE A 9 -10.34 7.40 -0.48
CA ILE A 9 -8.98 7.68 -0.96
C ILE A 9 -8.96 7.94 -2.46
N HIS A 10 -9.60 7.08 -3.25
CA HIS A 10 -9.63 7.23 -4.70
C HIS A 10 -10.37 8.49 -5.15
N LYS A 11 -11.49 8.82 -4.48
CA LYS A 11 -12.22 10.07 -4.72
C LYS A 11 -11.33 11.29 -4.47
N LEU A 12 -10.64 11.32 -3.34
CA LEU A 12 -9.70 12.41 -3.04
C LEU A 12 -8.58 12.47 -4.10
N ALA A 13 -8.03 11.33 -4.53
CA ALA A 13 -7.00 11.30 -5.57
C ALA A 13 -7.51 11.88 -6.90
N MET A 14 -8.74 11.56 -7.29
CA MET A 14 -9.39 12.15 -8.47
C MET A 14 -9.61 13.66 -8.31
N GLU A 15 -10.12 14.11 -7.16
CA GLU A 15 -10.34 15.54 -6.87
C GLU A 15 -9.04 16.35 -6.90
N LYS A 16 -7.90 15.72 -6.56
CA LYS A 16 -6.56 16.32 -6.64
C LYS A 16 -5.90 16.21 -8.02
N GLY A 17 -6.62 15.68 -9.02
CA GLY A 17 -6.16 15.62 -10.40
C GLY A 17 -5.18 14.48 -10.72
N TRP A 18 -4.97 13.52 -9.81
CA TRP A 18 -4.01 12.43 -10.02
C TRP A 18 -4.44 11.43 -11.10
N TRP A 19 -5.71 11.48 -11.51
CA TRP A 19 -6.34 10.58 -12.48
C TRP A 19 -6.84 11.31 -13.75
N GLU A 20 -6.42 12.56 -14.00
CA GLU A 20 -6.76 13.29 -15.23
C GLU A 20 -6.22 12.61 -16.49
N LYS A 21 -5.11 11.88 -16.34
CA LYS A 21 -4.53 11.03 -17.39
C LYS A 21 -4.76 9.57 -17.03
N LYS A 22 -5.02 8.76 -18.06
CA LYS A 22 -5.06 7.32 -17.89
C LYS A 22 -3.69 6.83 -17.41
N ARG A 23 -3.70 6.04 -16.33
CA ARG A 23 -2.53 5.34 -15.80
C ARG A 23 -2.69 3.85 -16.04
N GLU A 24 -1.63 3.20 -16.47
CA GLU A 24 -1.62 1.75 -16.67
C GLU A 24 -1.16 1.04 -15.40
N VAL A 25 -1.57 -0.22 -15.20
CA VAL A 25 -1.18 -1.02 -14.03
C VAL A 25 0.34 -1.01 -13.75
N PRO A 26 1.24 -1.13 -14.74
CA PRO A 26 2.68 -1.07 -14.48
C PRO A 26 3.14 0.26 -13.86
N GLU A 27 2.54 1.39 -14.26
CA GLU A 27 2.85 2.70 -13.70
C GLU A 27 2.43 2.76 -12.22
N LEU A 28 1.22 2.30 -11.91
CA LEU A 28 0.71 2.26 -10.54
C LEU A 28 1.57 1.36 -9.63
N LEU A 29 2.04 0.21 -10.14
CA LEU A 29 2.96 -0.67 -9.42
C LEU A 29 4.31 0.00 -9.16
N CYS A 30 4.84 0.76 -10.12
CA CYS A 30 6.08 1.51 -9.94
C CYS A 30 5.92 2.64 -8.91
N LEU A 31 4.76 3.29 -8.84
CA LEU A 31 4.46 4.30 -7.80
C LEU A 31 4.39 3.65 -6.40
N ILE A 32 3.83 2.44 -6.27
CA ILE A 32 3.89 1.72 -4.99
C ILE A 32 5.35 1.41 -4.62
N HIS A 33 6.17 1.01 -5.59
CA HIS A 33 7.59 0.73 -5.35
C HIS A 33 8.39 1.97 -4.93
N SER A 34 8.04 3.17 -5.42
CA SER A 34 8.71 4.40 -4.97
C SER A 34 8.46 4.64 -3.49
N GLU A 35 7.23 4.53 -2.98
CA GLU A 35 6.94 4.74 -1.56
C GLU A 35 7.67 3.70 -0.67
N VAL A 36 7.83 2.46 -1.14
CA VAL A 36 8.65 1.45 -0.44
C VAL A 36 10.12 1.86 -0.38
N SER A 37 10.62 2.53 -1.42
CA SER A 37 12.00 3.01 -1.47
C SER A 37 12.20 4.23 -0.56
N GLU A 38 11.21 5.13 -0.49
CA GLU A 38 11.16 6.27 0.43
C GLU A 38 11.11 5.79 1.90
N ALA A 39 10.31 4.77 2.20
CA ALA A 39 10.31 4.11 3.51
C ALA A 39 11.70 3.59 3.93
N LEU A 40 12.44 2.96 3.00
CA LEU A 40 13.80 2.51 3.26
C LEU A 40 14.76 3.70 3.48
N GLU A 41 14.60 4.78 2.73
CA GLU A 41 15.37 6.02 2.92
C GLU A 41 15.12 6.63 4.30
N GLY A 42 13.86 6.80 4.70
CA GLY A 42 13.48 7.33 6.01
C GLY A 42 14.08 6.53 7.16
N TYR A 43 14.05 5.19 7.05
CA TYR A 43 14.70 4.30 8.01
C TYR A 43 16.22 4.50 8.08
N ARG A 44 16.91 4.56 6.93
CA ARG A 44 18.37 4.71 6.86
C ARG A 44 18.86 6.07 7.35
N ASN A 45 18.04 7.09 7.18
CA ASN A 45 18.32 8.45 7.61
C ASN A 45 17.88 8.72 9.05
N HIS A 46 17.32 7.73 9.75
CA HIS A 46 16.81 7.86 11.12
C HIS A 46 15.82 9.01 11.30
N ILE A 47 14.96 9.24 10.30
CA ILE A 47 13.93 10.28 10.37
C ILE A 47 12.93 9.90 11.48
N PRO A 48 12.71 10.78 12.49
CA PRO A 48 11.81 10.49 13.60
C PRO A 48 10.39 10.18 13.14
N PRO A 49 9.67 9.24 13.79
CA PRO A 49 8.25 9.03 13.52
C PRO A 49 7.45 10.32 13.69
N GLY A 50 6.66 10.66 12.67
CA GLY A 50 5.84 11.88 12.65
C GLY A 50 6.49 13.06 11.91
N ASP A 51 7.77 12.96 11.58
CA ASP A 51 8.41 13.88 10.66
C ASP A 51 8.20 13.44 9.22
N LYS A 52 8.27 14.42 8.31
CA LYS A 52 8.12 14.20 6.88
C LYS A 52 9.18 13.22 6.36
N GLY A 53 8.77 12.19 5.63
CA GLY A 53 9.67 11.16 5.09
C GLY A 53 10.03 10.06 6.09
N SER A 54 9.38 10.04 7.25
CA SER A 54 9.61 9.00 8.24
C SER A 54 9.12 7.64 7.73
N LEU A 55 9.76 6.56 8.19
CA LEU A 55 9.35 5.18 7.87
C LEU A 55 7.84 4.96 8.06
N ASN A 56 7.26 5.56 9.10
CA ASN A 56 5.85 5.42 9.44
C ASN A 56 4.93 6.09 8.41
N GLU A 57 5.29 7.30 7.96
CA GLU A 57 4.53 8.04 6.95
C GLU A 57 4.61 7.34 5.61
N GLU A 58 5.81 6.94 5.17
CA GLU A 58 6.01 6.31 3.87
C GLU A 58 5.36 4.92 3.78
N LEU A 59 5.34 4.15 4.88
CA LEU A 59 4.55 2.92 4.94
C LEU A 59 3.05 3.16 4.85
N ALA A 60 2.55 4.30 5.36
CA ALA A 60 1.16 4.67 5.17
C ALA A 60 0.89 5.03 3.69
N ASP A 61 1.81 5.74 3.05
CA ASP A 61 1.72 6.07 1.63
C ASP A 61 1.71 4.82 0.74
N VAL A 62 2.51 3.80 1.05
CA VAL A 62 2.42 2.48 0.39
C VAL A 62 1.00 1.91 0.45
N VAL A 63 0.36 1.94 1.63
CA VAL A 63 -1.00 1.43 1.80
C VAL A 63 -2.01 2.27 1.01
N ILE A 64 -1.89 3.59 1.06
CA ILE A 64 -2.74 4.53 0.32
C ILE A 64 -2.64 4.29 -1.18
N ARG A 65 -1.44 4.10 -1.74
CA ARG A 65 -1.23 3.78 -3.17
C ARG A 65 -1.88 2.46 -3.57
N ILE A 66 -1.75 1.42 -2.73
CA ILE A 66 -2.41 0.13 -2.98
C ILE A 66 -3.92 0.31 -2.98
N TRP A 67 -4.48 1.06 -2.04
CA TRP A 67 -5.91 1.28 -1.92
C TRP A 67 -6.49 2.11 -3.06
N ASP A 68 -5.82 3.19 -3.46
CA ASP A 68 -6.19 3.99 -4.64
C ASP A 68 -6.21 3.12 -5.91
N MET A 69 -5.15 2.33 -6.13
CA MET A 69 -5.06 1.39 -7.25
C MET A 69 -6.18 0.34 -7.21
N CYS A 70 -6.44 -0.27 -6.05
CA CYS A 70 -7.48 -1.29 -5.91
C CYS A 70 -8.88 -0.73 -6.13
N ALA A 71 -9.17 0.45 -5.60
CA ALA A 71 -10.44 1.14 -5.82
C ALA A 71 -10.64 1.47 -7.31
N HIS A 72 -9.60 1.97 -7.99
CA HIS A 72 -9.63 2.22 -9.43
C HIS A 72 -9.92 0.94 -10.25
N LEU A 73 -9.33 -0.19 -9.85
CA LEU A 73 -9.49 -1.48 -10.54
C LEU A 73 -10.74 -2.28 -10.11
N GLY A 74 -11.53 -1.77 -9.16
CA GLY A 74 -12.68 -2.49 -8.61
C GLY A 74 -12.31 -3.75 -7.80
N ILE A 75 -11.14 -3.76 -7.17
CA ILE A 75 -10.62 -4.87 -6.37
C ILE A 75 -10.99 -4.65 -4.90
N ASP A 76 -11.74 -5.58 -4.31
CA ASP A 76 -11.98 -5.63 -2.87
C ASP A 76 -10.73 -6.17 -2.14
N ILE A 77 -9.77 -5.27 -1.91
CA ILE A 77 -8.50 -5.61 -1.27
C ILE A 77 -8.70 -6.06 0.18
N ALA A 78 -9.69 -5.54 0.88
CA ALA A 78 -10.00 -5.93 2.26
C ALA A 78 -10.45 -7.40 2.31
N HIS A 79 -11.35 -7.80 1.40
CA HIS A 79 -11.73 -9.20 1.23
C HIS A 79 -10.53 -10.10 0.92
N GLU A 80 -9.69 -9.75 -0.05
CA GLU A 80 -8.54 -10.56 -0.44
C GLU A 80 -7.49 -10.68 0.68
N VAL A 81 -7.26 -9.62 1.45
CA VAL A 81 -6.39 -9.65 2.65
C VAL A 81 -6.97 -10.60 3.70
N ASN A 82 -8.26 -10.48 4.03
CA ASN A 82 -8.91 -11.34 5.03
C ASN A 82 -8.87 -12.82 4.61
N LYS A 83 -9.27 -13.11 3.38
CA LYS A 83 -9.20 -14.45 2.78
C LYS A 83 -7.78 -15.02 2.82
N LYS A 84 -6.78 -14.21 2.47
CA LYS A 84 -5.37 -14.63 2.52
C LYS A 84 -4.89 -14.87 3.95
N HIS A 85 -5.31 -14.05 4.89
CA HIS A 85 -4.95 -14.18 6.30
C HIS A 85 -5.51 -15.48 6.89
N GLU A 86 -6.80 -15.78 6.65
CA GLU A 86 -7.40 -17.05 7.09
C GLU A 86 -6.69 -18.25 6.46
N PHE A 87 -6.37 -18.20 5.17
CA PHE A 87 -5.57 -19.25 4.54
C PHE A 87 -4.18 -19.39 5.19
N ASN A 88 -3.50 -18.29 5.48
CA ASN A 88 -2.17 -18.32 6.10
C ASN A 88 -2.17 -18.94 7.50
N LYS A 89 -3.26 -18.80 8.29
CA LYS A 89 -3.41 -19.46 9.61
C LYS A 89 -3.35 -20.99 9.51
N THR A 90 -3.74 -21.55 8.37
CA THR A 90 -3.71 -23.01 8.14
C THR A 90 -2.33 -23.53 7.76
N ARG A 91 -1.36 -22.66 7.46
CA ARG A 91 -0.04 -23.06 6.99
C ARG A 91 0.83 -23.54 8.15
N PRO A 92 1.62 -24.62 7.96
CA PRO A 92 2.64 -24.99 8.92
C PRO A 92 3.73 -23.91 9.01
N HIS A 93 4.44 -23.90 10.14
CA HIS A 93 5.56 -23.00 10.36
C HIS A 93 6.59 -23.08 9.21
N ARG A 94 6.90 -21.93 8.59
CA ARG A 94 7.82 -21.80 7.44
C ARG A 94 7.46 -22.67 6.23
N HIS A 95 6.16 -22.77 5.91
CA HIS A 95 5.70 -23.41 4.68
C HIS A 95 6.41 -22.85 3.42
N GLY A 96 7.03 -23.73 2.64
CA GLY A 96 7.65 -23.39 1.35
C GLY A 96 9.17 -23.15 1.36
N ASN A 97 9.89 -23.57 2.41
CA ASN A 97 11.36 -23.53 2.48
C ASN A 97 12.01 -22.14 2.21
N LYS A 98 11.27 -21.05 2.40
CA LYS A 98 11.82 -19.70 2.30
C LYS A 98 12.77 -19.47 3.49
N ARG A 99 14.06 -19.31 3.20
CA ARG A 99 15.07 -18.91 4.20
C ARG A 99 14.84 -17.43 4.52
N CYS A 100 14.95 -17.08 5.81
CA CYS A 100 14.96 -15.69 6.27
C CYS A 100 16.22 -14.99 5.78
#